data_AF-A0A0B7J127-F1
#
_entry.id   AF-A0A0B7J127-F1
#
_cell.length_a   1.000
_cell.length_b   1.000
_cell.length_c   1.000
_cell.angle_alpha   90.00
_cell.angle_beta   90.00
_cell.angle_gamma   90.00
#
_symmetry.space_group_name_H-M   'P 1'
#
loop_
_entity.id
_entity.type
_entity.pdbx_description
1 polymer ?
#
loop_
_entity_poly.entity_id
_entity_poly.type
_entity_poly.pdbx_seq_one_letter_code
_entity_poly.pdbx_strand_id
1 'polypeptide(L)' 'MDIKPIQNEADYKAALKAVSPYFENEPKPGSAEGDFFEGMLALISAYQANTFPIHM' A
#
# COMPACT_ATOMS: atom_id res chain seq x y z
N MET A 1 14.92 7.44 5.41
CA MET A 1 13.74 6.58 5.23
C MET A 1 12.59 7.50 4.89
N ASP A 2 12.34 7.73 3.61
CA ASP A 2 11.32 8.66 3.13
C ASP A 2 10.19 7.81 2.53
N ILE A 3 9.23 7.44 3.38
CA ILE A 3 7.99 6.81 2.92
C ILE A 3 7.22 7.93 2.21
N LYS A 4 7.35 8.01 0.89
CA LYS A 4 6.62 9.00 0.11
C LYS A 4 5.13 8.63 0.09
N PRO A 5 4.22 9.57 0.44
CA PRO A 5 2.80 9.32 0.32
C PRO A 5 2.45 9.08 -1.15
N ILE A 6 1.54 8.14 -1.39
CA ILE A 6 0.96 7.94 -2.72
C ILE A 6 0.18 9.21 -3.05
N GLN A 7 0.59 9.95 -4.07
CA GLN A 7 -0.04 11.20 -4.50
C GLN A 7 -0.66 11.12 -5.90
N ASN A 8 -0.31 10.09 -6.68
CA ASN A 8 -0.77 9.91 -8.05
C ASN A 8 -1.04 8.44 -8.35
N GLU A 9 -1.76 8.20 -9.45
CA GLU A 9 -2.08 6.84 -9.91
C GLU A 9 -0.83 6.00 -10.23
N ALA A 10 0.30 6.64 -10.58
CA ALA A 10 1.57 5.96 -10.80
C ALA A 10 2.15 5.37 -9.52
N ASP A 11 2.19 6.13 -8.42
CA ASP A 11 2.60 5.65 -7.10
C ASP A 11 1.63 4.57 -6.60
N TYR A 12 0.33 4.73 -6.87
CA TYR A 12 -0.68 3.73 -6.52
C TYR A 12 -0.44 2.40 -7.25
N LYS A 13 -0.18 2.44 -8.57
CA LYS A 13 0.16 1.24 -9.35
C LYS A 13 1.50 0.63 -8.94
N ALA A 14 2.50 1.45 -8.61
CA ALA A 14 3.77 0.97 -8.10
C ALA A 14 3.59 0.27 -6.75
N ALA A 15 2.78 0.86 -5.86
CA ALA A 15 2.45 0.26 -4.57
C ALA A 15 1.70 -1.06 -4.76
N LEU A 16 0.67 -1.10 -5.60
CA LEU A 16 -0.04 -2.33 -5.95
C LEU A 16 0.90 -3.41 -6.50
N LYS A 17 1.83 -3.04 -7.39
CA LYS A 17 2.78 -3.98 -7.99
C LYS A 17 3.77 -4.54 -6.96
N ALA A 18 4.18 -3.73 -5.99
CA ALA A 18 5.07 -4.16 -4.92
C ALA A 18 4.32 -4.99 -3.86
N VAL A 19 3.03 -4.76 -3.60
CA VAL A 19 2.22 -5.66 -2.75
C VAL A 19 1.75 -6.94 -3.46
N SER A 20 1.63 -6.92 -4.78
CA SER A 20 1.15 -8.04 -5.62
C SER A 20 1.83 -9.39 -5.33
N PRO A 21 3.18 -9.50 -5.28
CA PRO A 21 3.81 -10.79 -4.98
C PRO A 21 3.57 -11.26 -3.55
N TYR A 22 3.30 -10.35 -2.61
CA TYR A 22 2.95 -10.70 -1.23
C TYR A 22 1.52 -11.22 -1.10
N PHE A 23 0.64 -10.98 -2.08
CA PHE A 23 -0.67 -11.65 -2.11
C PHE A 23 -0.56 -13.11 -2.57
N GLU A 24 0.42 -13.43 -3.43
CA GLU A 24 0.68 -14.79 -3.87
C GLU A 24 1.55 -15.57 -2.85
N ASN A 25 2.48 -14.87 -2.20
CA ASN A 25 3.30 -15.38 -1.12
C ASN A 25 3.11 -14.49 0.11
N GLU A 26 2.03 -14.76 0.86
CA GLU A 26 1.72 -14.03 2.09
C GLU A 26 2.91 -14.06 3.06
N PRO A 27 3.52 -12.89 3.34
CA PRO A 27 4.64 -12.83 4.26
C PRO A 27 4.15 -13.18 5.66
N LYS A 28 5.03 -13.81 6.44
CA LYS A 28 4.68 -14.16 7.83
C LYS A 28 4.35 -12.88 8.61
N PRO A 29 3.20 -12.82 9.29
CA PRO A 29 2.87 -11.70 10.14
C PRO A 29 3.93 -11.56 11.23
N GLY A 30 4.46 -10.34 11.40
CA GLY A 30 5.57 -10.04 12.31
C GLY A 30 6.98 -10.13 11.70
N SER A 31 7.12 -10.49 10.43
CA SER A 31 8.38 -10.35 9.68
C SER A 31 8.52 -8.94 9.08
N ALA A 32 9.75 -8.52 8.79
CA ALA A 32 10.02 -7.23 8.14
C ALA A 32 9.26 -7.03 6.81
N GLU A 33 9.01 -8.12 6.09
CA GLU A 33 8.21 -8.13 4.85
C GLU A 33 6.71 -7.91 5.11
N GLY A 34 6.19 -8.43 6.22
CA GLY A 34 4.79 -8.20 6.64
C GLY A 34 4.57 -6.76 7.08
N ASP A 35 5.50 -6.20 7.87
CA ASP A 35 5.46 -4.80 8.30
C ASP A 35 5.49 -3.84 7.09
N PHE A 36 6.30 -4.17 6.07
CA PHE A 36 6.33 -3.44 4.80
C PHE A 36 5.03 -3.55 4.01
N PHE A 37 4.45 -4.75 3.93
CA PHE A 37 3.17 -5.00 3.26
C PHE A 37 2.01 -4.24 3.92
N GLU A 38 1.91 -4.30 5.25
CA GLU A 38 0.91 -3.56 6.03
C GLU A 38 1.09 -2.04 5.86
N GLY A 39 2.33 -1.55 5.90
CA GLY A 39 2.65 -0.14 5.64
C GLY A 39 2.22 0.32 4.26
N MET A 40 2.47 -0.47 3.21
CA MET A 40 2.02 -0.14 1.84
C MET A 40 0.50 -0.18 1.70
N LEU A 41 -0.18 -1.15 2.31
CA LEU A 41 -1.64 -1.19 2.32
C LEU A 41 -2.23 0.03 3.02
N ALA A 42 -1.64 0.48 4.13
CA ALA A 42 -2.07 1.69 4.82
C ALA A 42 -1.94 2.95 3.94
N LEU A 43 -0.84 3.08 3.18
CA LEU A 43 -0.65 4.18 2.23
C LEU A 43 -1.66 4.13 1.08
N ILE A 44 -1.92 2.94 0.54
CA ILE A 44 -2.92 2.70 -0.50
C ILE A 44 -4.32 3.10 -0.01
N SER A 45 -4.66 2.70 1.21
CA SER A 45 -5.95 3.01 1.84
C SER A 45 -6.10 4.51 2.10
N ALA A 46 -5.06 5.17 2.62
CA ALA A 46 -5.03 6.62 2.82
C ALA A 46 -5.20 7.40 1.50
N TYR A 47 -4.54 6.96 0.42
CA TYR A 47 -4.71 7.55 -0.89
C TYR A 47 -6.12 7.34 -1.46
N GLN A 48 -6.69 6.15 -1.31
CA GLN A 48 -8.08 5.88 -1.71
C GLN A 48 -9.07 6.75 -0.94
N ALA A 49 -8.90 6.90 0.37
CA ALA A 49 -9.77 7.76 1.18
C ALA A 49 -9.70 9.24 0.78
N ASN A 50 -8.54 9.71 0.32
CA ASN A 50 -8.33 11.10 -0.11
C ASN A 50 -8.79 11.34 -1.56
N THR A 51 -8.53 10.38 -2.46
CA THR A 51 -8.84 10.46 -3.90
C THR A 51 -10.28 10.10 -4.20
N PHE A 52 -10.83 9.11 -3.50
CA PHE A 52 -12.22 8.70 -3.53
C PHE A 52 -12.82 8.98 -2.16
N PRO A 53 -13.09 10.25 -1.82
CA PRO A 53 -13.92 10.52 -0.67
C PRO A 53 -15.27 9.85 -0.95
N ILE A 54 -15.57 8.79 -0.19
CA ILE A 54 -16.88 8.16 -0.18
C ILE A 54 -17.90 9.23 0.26
N HIS A 55 -18.45 9.97 -0.70
CA HIS A 55 -19.60 10.82 -0.46
C HIS A 55 -20.81 9.91 -0.31
N MET A 56 -21.12 9.60 0.95
CA MET A 56 -22.46 9.18 1.38
C MET A 56 -23.36 10.39 1.50
#